data_AF-A0A3A5W9H3-F1
#
_entry.id   AF-A0A3A5W9H3-F1
#
_cell.length_a   1.000
_cell.length_b   1.000
_cell.length_c   1.000
_cell.angle_alpha   90.00
_cell.angle_beta   90.00
_cell.angle_gamma   90.00
#
_symmetry.space_group_name_H-M   'P 1'
#
loop_
_entity.id
_entity.type
_entity.pdbx_description
1 polymer ?
#
loop_
_entity_poly.entity_id
_entity_poly.type
_entity_poly.pdbx_seq_one_letter_code
_entity_poly.pdbx_strand_id
1 'polypeptide(L)'
;MDDIISLGLETMEVQTVRMVAPQHFEQYWQAGVLAHKTGFEMNIHGPYYSELLGDRLQRNRSLAKIEAALQAAKTINARHVTLHAGHYGDMSRGQEANSQVASVFKGIVQRIHDIWNDDEDIYPVFPWLKEGTPSKIGVETSGRQELWGSLEEVLEVVNHVEGTIPVLNLAHIHARGHGRLRTSEDYGELFDQVRETIGTKEFYCHFSGVEHRMGNAMHYTQIKKSDLNFEPLAEFIIEEGAWLDMTLISDSPLLEHDAMYMVQNIERARHRQLERKAREDRRKALAAQANISPEEMAAREAEIAAARAKDALAKSQPPEPAKKEEKVEEPKKKAPAKKAEKKEETNDDLFEIEEEDDDLF
;
A
#
# COMPACT_ATOMS: atom_id res chain seq x y z
N MET A 1 1.48 -13.25 16.58
CA MET A 1 0.14 -13.69 16.12
C MET A 1 -0.90 -13.39 17.17
N ASP A 2 -0.79 -13.90 18.40
CA ASP A 2 -1.77 -13.61 19.48
C ASP A 2 -2.02 -12.12 19.70
N ASP A 3 -0.96 -11.30 19.70
CA ASP A 3 -1.08 -9.84 19.85
C ASP A 3 -1.86 -9.21 18.68
N ILE A 4 -1.61 -9.66 17.45
CA ILE A 4 -2.26 -9.18 16.22
C ILE A 4 -3.75 -9.55 16.21
N ILE A 5 -4.07 -10.79 16.60
CA ILE A 5 -5.46 -11.25 16.78
C ILE A 5 -6.16 -10.41 17.87
N SER A 6 -5.45 -10.12 18.97
CA SER A 6 -5.99 -9.31 20.07
C SER A 6 -6.26 -7.85 19.68
N LEU A 7 -5.55 -7.33 18.67
CA LEU A 7 -5.83 -6.01 18.06
C LEU A 7 -7.08 -6.02 17.15
N GLY A 8 -7.64 -7.20 16.84
CA GLY A 8 -8.77 -7.36 15.94
C GLY A 8 -8.40 -7.36 14.45
N LEU A 9 -7.12 -7.56 14.14
CA LEU A 9 -6.68 -7.78 12.76
C LEU A 9 -6.94 -9.24 12.36
N GLU A 10 -7.23 -9.45 11.07
CA GLU A 10 -7.69 -10.76 10.55
C GLU A 10 -6.65 -11.45 9.65
N THR A 11 -5.57 -10.75 9.31
CA THR A 11 -4.54 -11.24 8.38
C THR A 11 -3.16 -10.71 8.76
N MET A 12 -2.11 -11.45 8.42
CA MET A 12 -0.74 -10.93 8.39
C MET A 12 0.10 -11.59 7.29
N GLU A 13 1.13 -10.88 6.85
CA GLU A 13 2.14 -11.41 5.95
C GLU A 13 3.48 -11.55 6.66
N VAL A 14 4.09 -12.74 6.57
CA VAL A 14 5.40 -13.02 7.16
C VAL A 14 6.48 -12.90 6.10
N GLN A 15 7.48 -12.07 6.36
CA GLN A 15 8.57 -11.83 5.43
C GLN A 15 9.70 -12.84 5.61
N THR A 16 10.03 -13.56 4.54
CA THR A 16 11.11 -14.56 4.53
C THR A 16 12.42 -13.94 4.05
N VAL A 17 12.91 -12.91 4.77
CA VAL A 17 14.12 -12.16 4.42
C VAL A 17 15.39 -13.04 4.48
N ARG A 18 15.36 -14.09 5.33
CA ARG A 18 16.38 -15.14 5.42
C ARG A 18 15.65 -16.48 5.35
N MET A 19 16.31 -17.52 4.83
CA MET A 19 15.73 -18.87 4.79
C MET A 19 15.13 -19.21 6.15
N VAL A 20 13.89 -19.71 6.18
CA VAL A 20 13.26 -20.18 7.42
C VAL A 20 14.18 -21.26 7.96
N ALA A 21 14.97 -20.91 8.99
CA ALA A 21 15.95 -21.83 9.51
C ALA A 21 15.18 -23.02 10.10
N PRO A 22 15.63 -24.27 9.87
CA PRO A 22 14.94 -25.47 10.35
C PRO A 22 14.58 -25.43 11.85
N GLN A 23 15.37 -24.70 12.65
CA GLN A 23 15.15 -24.48 14.08
C GLN A 23 13.87 -23.71 14.44
N HIS A 24 13.21 -23.04 13.48
CA HIS A 24 11.96 -22.30 13.70
C HIS A 24 10.70 -23.04 13.21
N PHE A 25 10.84 -24.28 12.73
CA PHE A 25 9.72 -25.05 12.20
C PHE A 25 8.55 -25.14 13.19
N GLU A 26 8.82 -25.45 14.47
CA GLU A 26 7.78 -25.57 15.49
C GLU A 26 6.98 -24.26 15.66
N GLN A 27 7.64 -23.10 15.62
CA GLN A 27 7.01 -21.80 15.75
C GLN A 27 6.10 -21.49 14.55
N TYR A 28 6.58 -21.75 13.33
CA TYR A 28 5.79 -21.59 12.10
C TYR A 28 4.59 -22.55 12.11
N TRP A 29 4.81 -23.81 12.49
CA TRP A 29 3.76 -24.80 12.57
C TRP A 29 2.68 -24.42 13.59
N GLN A 30 3.08 -24.00 14.79
CA GLN A 30 2.16 -23.51 15.83
C GLN A 30 1.35 -22.31 15.33
N ALA A 31 1.98 -21.38 14.60
CA ALA A 31 1.30 -20.27 13.96
C ALA A 31 0.26 -20.75 12.92
N GLY A 32 0.60 -21.70 12.06
CA GLY A 32 -0.36 -22.29 11.11
C GLY A 32 -1.55 -22.98 11.79
N VAL A 33 -1.31 -23.72 12.87
CA VAL A 33 -2.37 -24.38 13.66
C VAL A 33 -3.29 -23.35 14.31
N LEU A 34 -2.71 -22.29 14.88
CA LEU A 34 -3.48 -21.22 15.50
C LEU A 34 -4.32 -20.48 14.45
N ALA A 35 -3.72 -20.08 13.34
CA ALA A 35 -4.38 -19.42 12.22
C ALA A 35 -5.57 -20.23 11.68
N HIS A 36 -5.37 -21.53 11.45
CA HIS A 36 -6.44 -22.42 11.00
C HIS A 36 -7.59 -22.53 12.01
N LYS A 37 -7.30 -22.53 13.32
CA LYS A 37 -8.33 -22.62 14.38
C LYS A 37 -9.12 -21.33 14.55
N THR A 38 -8.49 -20.17 14.33
CA THR A 38 -9.12 -18.86 14.55
C THR A 38 -9.70 -18.27 13.27
N GLY A 39 -9.44 -18.86 12.10
CA GLY A 39 -9.81 -18.30 10.81
C GLY A 39 -8.97 -17.08 10.43
N PHE A 40 -7.78 -16.94 11.02
CA PHE A 40 -6.86 -15.86 10.72
C PHE A 40 -6.07 -16.17 9.45
N GLU A 41 -6.03 -15.24 8.50
CA GLU A 41 -5.36 -15.45 7.21
C GLU A 41 -3.85 -15.23 7.31
N MET A 42 -3.08 -16.22 6.83
CA MET A 42 -1.63 -16.16 6.77
C MET A 42 -1.17 -15.92 5.35
N ASN A 43 -0.14 -15.11 5.18
CA ASN A 43 0.50 -14.87 3.89
C ASN A 43 2.03 -14.88 4.05
N ILE A 44 2.75 -15.14 2.96
CA ILE A 44 4.22 -15.07 2.92
C ILE A 44 4.64 -14.01 1.91
N HIS A 45 5.54 -13.12 2.34
CA HIS A 45 6.37 -12.39 1.41
C HIS A 45 7.64 -13.20 1.15
N GLY A 46 7.86 -13.58 -0.11
CA GLY A 46 9.12 -14.17 -0.52
C GLY A 46 10.28 -13.16 -0.49
N PRO A 47 11.49 -13.58 -0.87
CA PRO A 47 12.65 -12.70 -0.85
C PRO A 47 12.47 -11.46 -1.73
N TYR A 48 12.72 -10.28 -1.17
CA TYR A 48 12.64 -8.99 -1.90
C TYR A 48 13.53 -8.93 -3.14
N TYR A 49 14.70 -9.55 -3.07
CA TYR A 49 15.67 -9.56 -4.17
C TYR A 49 15.62 -10.88 -4.91
N SER A 50 14.82 -10.88 -5.98
CA SER A 50 14.79 -11.94 -6.98
C SER A 50 15.43 -11.45 -8.27
N GLU A 51 16.05 -12.36 -9.02
CA GLU A 51 16.73 -12.10 -10.29
C GLU A 51 16.16 -13.07 -11.34
N LEU A 52 14.82 -13.11 -11.48
CA LEU A 52 14.14 -14.10 -12.33
C LEU A 52 14.43 -13.92 -13.84
N LEU A 53 14.88 -12.72 -14.21
CA LEU A 53 15.34 -12.39 -15.56
C LEU A 53 16.88 -12.34 -15.68
N GLY A 54 17.60 -12.60 -14.59
CA GLY A 54 19.07 -12.69 -14.60
C GLY A 54 19.58 -13.94 -15.33
N ASP A 55 20.88 -14.18 -15.28
CA ASP A 55 21.49 -15.37 -15.87
C ASP A 55 21.05 -16.67 -15.14
N ARG A 56 21.50 -17.83 -15.64
CA ARG A 56 21.12 -19.13 -15.06
C ARG A 56 21.52 -19.25 -13.59
N LEU A 57 22.67 -18.71 -13.18
CA LEU A 57 23.16 -18.80 -11.82
C LEU A 57 22.34 -17.91 -10.88
N GLN A 58 22.10 -16.66 -11.28
CA GLN A 58 21.26 -15.70 -10.56
C GLN A 58 19.84 -16.25 -10.37
N ARG A 59 19.21 -16.70 -11.46
CA ARG A 59 17.87 -17.30 -11.41
C ARG A 59 17.82 -18.50 -10.47
N ASN A 60 18.78 -19.42 -10.56
CA ASN A 60 18.80 -20.60 -9.70
C ASN A 60 18.95 -20.22 -8.22
N ARG A 61 19.74 -19.18 -7.91
CA ARG A 61 19.86 -18.66 -6.54
C ARG A 61 18.55 -18.07 -6.03
N SER A 62 17.82 -17.32 -6.86
CA SER A 62 16.50 -16.81 -6.50
C SER A 62 15.50 -17.94 -6.28
N LEU A 63 15.45 -18.92 -7.19
CA LEU A 63 14.56 -20.08 -7.08
C LEU A 63 14.82 -20.91 -5.81
N ALA A 64 16.08 -21.08 -5.41
CA ALA A 64 16.42 -21.77 -4.16
C ALA A 64 15.89 -21.04 -2.92
N LYS A 65 15.85 -19.71 -2.92
CA LYS A 65 15.26 -18.93 -1.83
C LYS A 65 13.73 -18.97 -1.87
N ILE A 66 13.15 -18.91 -3.07
CA ILE A 66 11.70 -19.04 -3.29
C ILE A 66 11.22 -20.40 -2.78
N GLU A 67 11.96 -21.48 -3.05
CA GLU A 67 11.67 -22.82 -2.52
C GLU A 67 11.48 -22.80 -1.01
N ALA A 68 12.37 -22.13 -0.26
CA ALA A 68 12.24 -22.00 1.19
C ALA A 68 10.96 -21.24 1.59
N ALA A 69 10.56 -20.21 0.84
CA ALA A 69 9.31 -19.49 1.06
C ALA A 69 8.08 -20.36 0.77
N LEU A 70 8.11 -21.21 -0.27
CA LEU A 70 7.03 -22.15 -0.58
C LEU A 70 6.86 -23.22 0.51
N GLN A 71 7.96 -23.75 1.05
CA GLN A 71 7.92 -24.70 2.17
C GLN A 71 7.35 -24.04 3.45
N ALA A 72 7.74 -22.80 3.71
CA ALA A 72 7.20 -22.02 4.82
C ALA A 72 5.69 -21.76 4.64
N ALA A 73 5.27 -21.45 3.41
CA ALA A 73 3.87 -21.23 3.06
C ALA A 73 3.00 -22.45 3.38
N LYS A 74 3.43 -23.67 3.01
CA LYS A 74 2.77 -24.92 3.42
C LYS A 74 2.67 -25.05 4.95
N THR A 75 3.77 -24.74 5.64
CA THR A 75 3.90 -24.92 7.10
C THR A 75 2.95 -24.02 7.90
N ILE A 76 2.61 -22.84 7.38
CA ILE A 76 1.73 -21.87 8.06
C ILE A 76 0.33 -21.78 7.47
N ASN A 77 -0.01 -22.64 6.51
CA ASN A 77 -1.25 -22.54 5.72
C ASN A 77 -1.42 -21.17 5.04
N ALA A 78 -0.37 -20.67 4.39
CA ALA A 78 -0.45 -19.37 3.74
C ALA A 78 -1.41 -19.40 2.55
N ARG A 79 -2.26 -18.37 2.42
CA ARG A 79 -3.16 -18.18 1.27
C ARG A 79 -2.38 -17.69 0.05
N HIS A 80 -1.47 -16.75 0.25
CA HIS A 80 -0.65 -16.15 -0.81
C HIS A 80 0.86 -16.22 -0.52
N VAL A 81 1.65 -16.34 -1.59
CA VAL A 81 3.10 -16.16 -1.58
C VAL A 81 3.50 -15.05 -2.55
N THR A 82 3.81 -13.88 -2.02
CA THR A 82 4.16 -12.67 -2.77
C THR A 82 5.60 -12.72 -3.27
N LEU A 83 5.81 -12.48 -4.56
CA LEU A 83 7.10 -12.51 -5.22
C LEU A 83 7.28 -11.33 -6.18
N HIS A 84 8.45 -10.69 -6.11
CA HIS A 84 8.94 -9.82 -7.18
C HIS A 84 9.70 -10.61 -8.24
N ALA A 85 9.67 -10.15 -9.50
CA ALA A 85 10.50 -10.71 -10.57
C ALA A 85 11.96 -10.21 -10.53
N GLY A 86 12.16 -8.95 -10.16
CA GLY A 86 13.47 -8.31 -10.11
C GLY A 86 13.79 -7.38 -11.28
N HIS A 87 15.09 -7.13 -11.49
CA HIS A 87 15.58 -6.33 -12.61
C HIS A 87 15.35 -7.05 -13.96
N TYR A 88 15.22 -6.30 -15.06
CA TYR A 88 15.14 -6.90 -16.40
C TYR A 88 16.41 -7.66 -16.84
N GLY A 89 17.49 -7.62 -16.05
CA GLY A 89 18.80 -8.13 -16.47
C GLY A 89 19.26 -7.50 -17.79
N ASP A 90 19.66 -8.34 -18.74
CA ASP A 90 20.03 -7.95 -20.10
C ASP A 90 18.83 -7.80 -21.05
N MET A 91 17.62 -8.14 -20.57
CA MET A 91 16.40 -8.00 -21.35
C MET A 91 15.90 -6.56 -21.31
N SER A 92 15.13 -6.20 -22.32
CA SER A 92 14.35 -4.96 -22.32
C SER A 92 12.90 -5.23 -21.95
N ARG A 93 12.18 -4.17 -21.57
CA ARG A 93 10.72 -4.19 -21.43
C ARG A 93 10.06 -4.74 -22.69
N GLY A 94 9.06 -5.60 -22.51
CA GLY A 94 8.24 -6.13 -23.59
C GLY A 94 8.03 -7.64 -23.52
N GLN A 95 7.55 -8.19 -24.62
CA GLN A 95 7.02 -9.55 -24.70
C GLN A 95 8.02 -10.63 -24.30
N GLU A 96 9.31 -10.46 -24.59
CA GLU A 96 10.34 -11.45 -24.26
C GLU A 96 10.52 -11.59 -22.74
N ALA A 97 10.63 -10.45 -22.04
CA ALA A 97 10.69 -10.43 -20.58
C ALA A 97 9.42 -11.02 -19.96
N ASN A 98 8.24 -10.61 -20.43
CA ASN A 98 6.96 -11.10 -19.92
C ASN A 98 6.80 -12.61 -20.13
N SER A 99 7.21 -13.13 -21.29
CA SER A 99 7.18 -14.57 -21.59
C SER A 99 8.11 -15.36 -20.68
N GLN A 100 9.31 -14.84 -20.39
CA GLN A 100 10.24 -15.48 -19.47
C GLN A 100 9.70 -15.47 -18.03
N VAL A 101 9.18 -14.33 -17.56
CA VAL A 101 8.55 -14.22 -16.23
C VAL A 101 7.39 -15.22 -16.12
N ALA A 102 6.49 -15.26 -17.10
CA ALA A 102 5.38 -16.22 -17.13
C ALA A 102 5.86 -17.68 -17.07
N SER A 103 6.91 -18.02 -17.83
CA SER A 103 7.49 -19.38 -17.78
C SER A 103 8.07 -19.72 -16.41
N VAL A 104 8.70 -18.76 -15.72
CA VAL A 104 9.26 -18.97 -14.38
C VAL A 104 8.13 -19.13 -13.36
N PHE A 105 7.14 -18.24 -13.36
CA PHE A 105 5.99 -18.32 -12.45
C PHE A 105 5.17 -19.60 -12.64
N LYS A 106 5.01 -20.09 -13.88
CA LYS A 106 4.40 -21.40 -14.14
C LYS A 106 5.15 -22.53 -13.44
N GLY A 107 6.49 -22.48 -13.44
CA GLY A 107 7.31 -23.44 -12.71
C GLY A 107 7.16 -23.34 -11.19
N ILE A 108 7.05 -22.12 -10.65
CA ILE A 108 6.82 -21.87 -9.22
C ILE A 108 5.44 -22.38 -8.78
N VAL A 109 4.40 -22.14 -9.60
CA VAL A 109 3.04 -22.67 -9.36
C VAL A 109 3.06 -24.20 -9.34
N GLN A 110 3.70 -24.84 -10.32
CA GLN A 110 3.84 -26.29 -10.30
C GLN A 110 4.54 -26.77 -9.03
N ARG A 111 5.61 -26.07 -8.61
CA ARG A 111 6.37 -26.44 -7.44
C ARG A 111 5.58 -26.35 -6.13
N ILE A 112 4.78 -25.29 -5.92
CA ILE A 112 3.94 -25.20 -4.71
C ILE A 112 2.86 -26.29 -4.70
N HIS A 113 2.33 -26.68 -5.86
CA HIS A 113 1.43 -27.82 -5.98
C HIS A 113 2.11 -29.14 -5.61
N ASP A 114 3.34 -29.36 -6.08
CA ASP A 114 4.11 -30.57 -5.72
C ASP A 114 4.38 -30.62 -4.22
N ILE A 115 4.75 -29.49 -3.61
CA ILE A 115 5.00 -29.37 -2.17
C ILE A 115 3.71 -29.63 -1.37
N TRP A 116 2.58 -29.09 -1.82
CA TRP A 116 1.29 -29.24 -1.15
C TRP A 116 0.78 -30.68 -1.17
N ASN A 117 0.94 -31.37 -2.30
CA ASN A 117 0.47 -32.75 -2.51
C ASN A 117 1.53 -33.81 -2.19
N ASP A 118 2.55 -33.47 -1.40
CA ASP A 118 3.56 -34.43 -0.96
C ASP A 118 2.94 -35.42 0.05
N ASP A 119 2.74 -36.67 -0.40
CA ASP A 119 2.04 -37.74 0.33
C ASP A 119 2.83 -38.25 1.55
N GLU A 120 4.12 -37.92 1.69
CA GLU A 120 4.93 -38.31 2.87
C GLU A 120 4.48 -37.59 4.16
N ASP A 121 3.72 -36.49 4.05
CA ASP A 121 3.34 -35.62 5.17
C ASP A 121 1.93 -35.92 5.77
N ILE A 122 1.29 -37.04 5.41
CA ILE A 122 -0.14 -37.22 5.70
C ILE A 122 -0.40 -37.84 7.10
N TYR A 123 -1.03 -37.01 7.96
CA TYR A 123 -1.71 -37.26 9.26
C TYR A 123 -0.85 -37.40 10.55
N PRO A 124 -1.04 -36.62 11.65
CA PRO A 124 -1.89 -35.43 11.90
C PRO A 124 -1.11 -34.09 11.87
N VAL A 125 0.03 -34.02 11.18
CA VAL A 125 0.94 -32.87 11.28
C VAL A 125 0.31 -31.59 10.71
N PHE A 126 -0.27 -31.60 9.51
CA PHE A 126 -0.85 -30.39 8.88
C PHE A 126 -2.35 -30.53 8.63
N PRO A 127 -3.24 -30.06 9.54
CA PRO A 127 -4.68 -30.31 9.44
C PRO A 127 -5.37 -29.66 8.23
N TRP A 128 -4.83 -28.56 7.71
CA TRP A 128 -5.38 -27.82 6.58
C TRP A 128 -5.17 -28.49 5.22
N LEU A 129 -4.24 -29.44 5.08
CA LEU A 129 -3.97 -30.09 3.78
C LEU A 129 -5.14 -30.95 3.28
N LYS A 130 -6.01 -31.43 4.18
CA LYS A 130 -7.10 -32.34 3.84
C LYS A 130 -8.19 -31.69 2.97
N GLU A 131 -8.48 -30.42 3.25
CA GLU A 131 -9.60 -29.68 2.63
C GLU A 131 -9.14 -28.35 2.01
N GLY A 132 -7.87 -27.98 2.20
CA GLY A 132 -7.29 -26.77 1.64
C GLY A 132 -6.73 -26.96 0.24
N THR A 133 -6.34 -25.83 -0.34
CA THR A 133 -5.68 -25.76 -1.65
C THR A 133 -4.28 -25.15 -1.49
N PRO A 134 -3.34 -25.45 -2.41
CA PRO A 134 -2.04 -24.79 -2.45
C PRO A 134 -2.18 -23.26 -2.45
N SER A 135 -1.19 -22.58 -1.88
CA SER A 135 -1.10 -21.12 -1.89
C SER A 135 -1.10 -20.59 -3.33
N LYS A 136 -1.83 -19.49 -3.57
CA LYS A 136 -1.70 -18.74 -4.82
C LYS A 136 -0.37 -18.00 -4.85
N ILE A 137 0.27 -17.94 -6.01
CA ILE A 137 1.53 -17.20 -6.18
C ILE A 137 1.21 -15.75 -6.55
N GLY A 138 1.55 -14.83 -5.65
CA GLY A 138 1.40 -13.40 -5.84
C GLY A 138 2.51 -12.84 -6.74
N VAL A 139 2.13 -12.22 -7.85
CA VAL A 139 3.04 -11.47 -8.71
C VAL A 139 2.93 -9.99 -8.36
N GLU A 140 3.93 -9.43 -7.69
CA GLU A 140 3.84 -8.07 -7.15
C GLU A 140 4.30 -7.00 -8.13
N THR A 141 3.55 -5.89 -8.18
CA THR A 141 4.00 -4.66 -8.82
C THR A 141 5.26 -4.13 -8.15
N SER A 142 6.16 -3.53 -8.92
CA SER A 142 7.41 -2.95 -8.41
C SER A 142 7.39 -1.43 -8.49
N GLY A 143 7.95 -0.75 -7.49
CA GLY A 143 7.94 0.72 -7.41
C GLY A 143 9.02 1.41 -8.23
N ARG A 144 10.05 0.70 -8.69
CA ARG A 144 11.14 1.28 -9.51
C ARG A 144 11.00 0.91 -10.96
N GLN A 145 11.28 1.86 -11.86
CA GLN A 145 11.15 1.68 -13.31
C GLN A 145 12.24 0.78 -13.91
N GLU A 146 13.39 0.65 -13.25
CA GLU A 146 14.45 -0.31 -13.65
C GLU A 146 14.07 -1.77 -13.36
N LEU A 147 13.04 -1.99 -12.53
CA LEU A 147 12.55 -3.31 -12.18
C LEU A 147 11.35 -3.69 -13.04
N TRP A 148 11.24 -4.99 -13.33
CA TRP A 148 10.05 -5.59 -13.91
C TRP A 148 8.89 -5.53 -12.91
N GLY A 149 7.69 -5.25 -13.41
CA GLY A 149 6.48 -5.23 -12.59
C GLY A 149 5.71 -3.92 -12.67
N SER A 150 5.55 -3.35 -13.87
CA SER A 150 4.45 -2.40 -14.08
C SER A 150 3.10 -3.11 -13.88
N LEU A 151 2.04 -2.35 -13.65
CA LEU A 151 0.69 -2.93 -13.52
C LEU A 151 0.32 -3.76 -14.76
N GLU A 152 0.63 -3.25 -15.94
CA GLU A 152 0.33 -3.91 -17.22
C GLU A 152 1.12 -5.21 -17.38
N GLU A 153 2.40 -5.21 -17.04
CA GLU A 153 3.25 -6.42 -17.09
C GLU A 153 2.77 -7.50 -16.11
N VAL A 154 2.40 -7.09 -14.90
CA VAL A 154 1.86 -8.00 -13.87
C VAL A 154 0.54 -8.60 -14.32
N LEU A 155 -0.40 -7.77 -14.82
CA LEU A 155 -1.69 -8.26 -15.29
C LEU A 155 -1.54 -9.18 -16.51
N GLU A 156 -0.61 -8.88 -17.43
CA GLU A 156 -0.32 -9.76 -18.56
C GLU A 156 0.13 -11.14 -18.05
N VAL A 157 1.14 -11.21 -17.17
CA VAL A 157 1.64 -12.51 -16.68
C VAL A 157 0.56 -13.27 -15.91
N VAL A 158 -0.16 -12.59 -15.01
CA VAL A 158 -1.18 -13.25 -14.19
C VAL A 158 -2.32 -13.81 -15.04
N ASN A 159 -2.71 -13.10 -16.11
CA ASN A 159 -3.73 -13.60 -17.04
C ASN A 159 -3.31 -14.87 -17.80
N HIS A 160 -2.00 -15.10 -17.97
CA HIS A 160 -1.47 -16.26 -18.70
C HIS A 160 -1.08 -17.45 -17.79
N VAL A 161 -0.93 -17.23 -16.49
CA VAL A 161 -0.44 -18.25 -15.55
C VAL A 161 -1.50 -18.52 -14.48
N GLU A 162 -2.28 -19.58 -14.67
CA GLU A 162 -3.22 -20.09 -13.66
C GLU A 162 -2.50 -20.41 -12.34
N GLY A 163 -3.15 -20.18 -11.21
CA GLY A 163 -2.56 -20.32 -9.88
C GLY A 163 -1.80 -19.07 -9.40
N THR A 164 -1.80 -17.99 -10.18
CA THR A 164 -1.26 -16.69 -9.77
C THR A 164 -2.35 -15.66 -9.46
N ILE A 165 -1.98 -14.61 -8.72
CA ILE A 165 -2.82 -13.45 -8.39
C ILE A 165 -1.97 -12.17 -8.49
N PRO A 166 -2.49 -11.02 -8.95
CA PRO A 166 -1.70 -9.81 -8.93
C PRO A 166 -1.63 -9.28 -7.49
N VAL A 167 -0.43 -8.95 -7.01
CA VAL A 167 -0.27 -8.23 -5.75
C VAL A 167 -0.16 -6.74 -6.08
N LEU A 168 -1.22 -6.01 -5.74
CA LEU A 168 -1.30 -4.57 -6.00
C LEU A 168 -0.63 -3.83 -4.86
N ASN A 169 0.67 -3.57 -5.00
CA ASN A 169 1.35 -2.68 -4.09
C ASN A 169 1.01 -1.23 -4.45
N LEU A 170 0.16 -0.61 -3.64
CA LEU A 170 -0.43 0.71 -3.92
C LEU A 170 0.62 1.82 -3.79
N ALA A 171 1.62 1.65 -2.91
CA ALA A 171 2.77 2.54 -2.85
C ALA A 171 3.58 2.51 -4.16
N HIS A 172 3.81 1.31 -4.71
CA HIS A 172 4.52 1.16 -5.99
C HIS A 172 3.74 1.75 -7.16
N ILE A 173 2.44 1.47 -7.25
CA ILE A 173 1.58 1.99 -8.32
C ILE A 173 1.48 3.51 -8.23
N HIS A 174 1.31 4.07 -7.02
CA HIS A 174 1.28 5.51 -6.79
C HIS A 174 2.60 6.16 -7.24
N ALA A 175 3.74 5.62 -6.82
CA ALA A 175 5.06 6.13 -7.17
C ALA A 175 5.29 6.13 -8.70
N ARG A 176 5.04 5.00 -9.37
CA ARG A 176 5.21 4.90 -10.84
C ARG A 176 4.24 5.75 -11.63
N GLY A 177 3.06 6.01 -11.07
CA GLY A 177 2.07 6.92 -11.64
C GLY A 177 2.30 8.40 -11.32
N HIS A 178 3.47 8.79 -10.81
CA HIS A 178 3.75 10.18 -10.43
C HIS A 178 2.78 10.75 -9.39
N GLY A 179 2.37 9.91 -8.43
CA GLY A 179 1.44 10.27 -7.38
C GLY A 179 -0.03 10.14 -7.77
N ARG A 180 -0.36 9.15 -8.60
CA ARG A 180 -1.69 8.99 -9.25
C ARG A 180 -2.85 8.62 -8.34
N LEU A 181 -2.61 8.04 -7.16
CA LEU A 181 -3.68 7.55 -6.29
C LEU A 181 -3.97 8.59 -5.20
N ARG A 182 -5.00 9.43 -5.38
CA ARG A 182 -5.32 10.56 -4.49
C ARG A 182 -6.79 10.66 -4.10
N THR A 183 -7.69 10.17 -4.94
CA THR A 183 -9.15 10.22 -4.69
C THR A 183 -9.75 8.82 -4.71
N SER A 184 -11.00 8.69 -4.26
CA SER A 184 -11.74 7.42 -4.32
C SER A 184 -11.91 6.92 -5.76
N GLU A 185 -12.08 7.82 -6.72
CA GLU A 185 -12.23 7.51 -8.14
C GLU A 185 -10.94 6.89 -8.71
N ASP A 186 -9.76 7.39 -8.33
CA ASP A 186 -8.48 6.82 -8.77
C ASP A 186 -8.34 5.33 -8.37
N TYR A 187 -8.85 4.97 -7.19
CA TYR A 187 -8.91 3.59 -6.74
C TYR A 187 -9.95 2.78 -7.51
N GLY A 188 -11.14 3.35 -7.74
CA GLY A 188 -12.17 2.73 -8.57
C GLY A 188 -11.65 2.37 -9.96
N GLU A 189 -11.00 3.31 -10.65
CA GLU A 189 -10.38 3.08 -11.96
C GLU A 189 -9.32 1.98 -11.91
N LEU A 190 -8.48 1.96 -10.87
CA LEU A 190 -7.46 0.92 -10.69
C LEU A 190 -8.09 -0.47 -10.53
N PHE A 191 -9.06 -0.62 -9.63
CA PHE A 191 -9.68 -1.92 -9.36
C PHE A 191 -10.54 -2.39 -10.53
N ASP A 192 -11.22 -1.47 -11.22
CA ASP A 192 -11.97 -1.78 -12.43
C ASP A 192 -11.04 -2.21 -13.57
N GLN A 193 -9.91 -1.54 -13.77
CA GLN A 193 -8.89 -1.96 -14.75
C GLN A 193 -8.45 -3.40 -14.50
N VAL A 194 -8.17 -3.77 -13.25
CA VAL A 194 -7.74 -5.13 -12.89
C VAL A 194 -8.89 -6.12 -13.10
N ARG A 195 -10.09 -5.82 -12.59
CA ARG A 195 -11.28 -6.67 -12.76
C ARG A 195 -11.59 -6.93 -14.23
N GLU A 196 -11.54 -5.92 -15.08
CA GLU A 196 -11.85 -6.03 -16.50
C GLU A 196 -10.77 -6.77 -17.29
N THR A 197 -9.51 -6.66 -16.86
CA THR A 197 -8.38 -7.31 -17.54
C THR A 197 -8.33 -8.82 -17.25
N ILE A 198 -8.49 -9.23 -15.99
CA ILE A 198 -8.29 -10.63 -15.57
C ILE A 198 -9.55 -11.30 -15.00
N GLY A 199 -10.67 -10.59 -14.91
CA GLY A 199 -11.96 -11.17 -14.49
C GLY A 199 -12.04 -11.55 -13.01
N THR A 200 -11.26 -10.91 -12.12
CA THR A 200 -11.23 -11.23 -10.68
C THR A 200 -12.11 -10.31 -9.82
N LYS A 201 -12.55 -10.83 -8.68
CA LYS A 201 -13.06 -10.05 -7.54
C LYS A 201 -12.18 -10.17 -6.29
N GLU A 202 -11.22 -11.09 -6.33
CA GLU A 202 -10.24 -11.31 -5.27
C GLU A 202 -9.05 -10.38 -5.51
N PHE A 203 -8.70 -9.60 -4.49
CA PHE A 203 -7.61 -8.63 -4.51
C PHE A 203 -6.69 -8.86 -3.33
N TYR A 204 -5.40 -8.97 -3.62
CA TYR A 204 -4.35 -8.99 -2.61
C TYR A 204 -3.53 -7.71 -2.77
N CYS A 205 -3.64 -6.81 -1.79
CA CYS A 205 -3.11 -5.44 -1.88
C CYS A 205 -2.15 -5.16 -0.75
N HIS A 206 -1.08 -4.41 -1.06
CA HIS A 206 -0.17 -3.88 -0.06
C HIS A 206 -0.33 -2.36 0.00
N PHE A 207 -0.31 -1.81 1.20
CA PHE A 207 -0.42 -0.38 1.44
C PHE A 207 0.63 0.09 2.43
N SER A 208 1.29 1.20 2.08
CA SER A 208 2.21 1.92 2.95
C SER A 208 2.25 3.38 2.52
N GLY A 209 2.85 4.23 3.35
CA GLY A 209 3.36 5.50 2.83
C GLY A 209 4.56 5.24 1.91
N VAL A 210 4.83 6.17 1.00
CA VAL A 210 6.00 6.12 0.11
C VAL A 210 6.60 7.50 -0.10
N GLU A 211 7.94 7.59 -0.08
CA GLU A 211 8.67 8.68 -0.73
C GLU A 211 8.97 8.24 -2.17
N HIS A 212 8.59 9.06 -3.15
CA HIS A 212 8.85 8.79 -4.56
C HIS A 212 9.41 10.00 -5.28
N ARG A 213 10.24 9.74 -6.30
CA ARG A 213 10.83 10.77 -7.16
C ARG A 213 10.87 10.29 -8.60
N MET A 214 10.46 11.16 -9.53
CA MET A 214 10.55 10.90 -10.97
C MET A 214 9.96 9.54 -11.39
N GLY A 215 8.84 9.12 -10.77
CA GLY A 215 8.20 7.84 -11.08
C GLY A 215 8.86 6.62 -10.43
N ASN A 216 9.70 6.79 -9.41
CA ASN A 216 10.40 5.70 -8.71
C ASN A 216 10.14 5.77 -7.21
N ALA A 217 9.77 4.65 -6.60
CA ALA A 217 9.69 4.49 -5.15
C ALA A 217 11.11 4.47 -4.54
N MET A 218 11.32 5.30 -3.52
CA MET A 218 12.60 5.44 -2.83
C MET A 218 12.63 4.56 -1.58
N HIS A 219 11.77 4.87 -0.61
CA HIS A 219 11.59 4.08 0.60
C HIS A 219 10.16 4.21 1.11
N TYR A 220 9.70 3.19 1.84
CA TYR A 220 8.42 3.25 2.53
C TYR A 220 8.47 4.22 3.70
N THR A 221 7.37 4.92 3.90
CA THR A 221 7.15 5.85 5.00
C THR A 221 5.90 5.44 5.77
N GLN A 222 5.72 6.06 6.93
CA GLN A 222 4.46 5.98 7.67
C GLN A 222 3.33 6.53 6.79
N ILE A 223 2.14 5.95 6.87
CA ILE A 223 1.01 6.36 6.01
C ILE A 223 0.79 7.88 6.08
N LYS A 224 0.83 8.45 7.30
CA LYS A 224 0.62 9.89 7.54
C LYS A 224 1.73 10.83 7.04
N LYS A 225 2.88 10.29 6.63
CA LYS A 225 4.04 11.07 6.14
C LYS A 225 4.20 11.03 4.62
N SER A 226 3.28 10.38 3.92
CA SER A 226 3.28 10.27 2.46
C SER A 226 2.20 11.15 1.84
N ASP A 227 2.33 11.42 0.54
CA ASP A 227 1.24 11.96 -0.28
C ASP A 227 0.22 10.89 -0.71
N LEU A 228 0.51 9.61 -0.47
CA LEU A 228 -0.43 8.50 -0.59
C LEU A 228 -1.28 8.37 0.69
N ASN A 229 -2.42 9.08 0.70
CA ASN A 229 -3.38 9.02 1.81
C ASN A 229 -4.25 7.76 1.73
N PHE A 230 -4.60 7.20 2.89
CA PHE A 230 -5.41 5.98 2.98
C PHE A 230 -6.93 6.26 2.96
N GLU A 231 -7.34 7.43 3.43
CA GLU A 231 -8.74 7.85 3.53
C GLU A 231 -9.52 7.69 2.22
N PRO A 232 -9.00 8.08 1.04
CA PRO A 232 -9.74 7.92 -0.20
C PRO A 232 -9.94 6.44 -0.59
N LEU A 233 -9.01 5.54 -0.25
CA LEU A 233 -9.19 4.11 -0.41
C LEU A 233 -10.28 3.58 0.54
N ALA A 234 -10.26 4.01 1.80
CA ALA A 234 -11.29 3.64 2.77
C ALA A 234 -12.70 4.10 2.33
N GLU A 235 -12.79 5.28 1.75
CA GLU A 235 -14.04 5.81 1.17
C GLU A 235 -14.49 4.96 -0.01
N PHE A 236 -13.61 4.66 -0.95
CA PHE A 236 -13.92 3.78 -2.08
C PHE A 236 -14.42 2.40 -1.61
N ILE A 237 -13.71 1.74 -0.69
CA ILE A 237 -14.08 0.41 -0.16
C ILE A 237 -15.52 0.41 0.38
N ILE A 238 -15.92 1.46 1.09
CA ILE A 238 -17.23 1.56 1.72
C ILE A 238 -18.33 2.00 0.75
N GLU A 239 -18.02 2.90 -0.18
CA GLU A 239 -19.00 3.52 -1.06
C GLU A 239 -19.30 2.68 -2.30
N GLU A 240 -18.26 2.11 -2.91
CA GLU A 240 -18.34 1.44 -4.21
C GLU A 240 -17.72 0.04 -4.19
N GLY A 241 -16.85 -0.25 -3.22
CA GLY A 241 -16.07 -1.48 -3.12
C GLY A 241 -16.80 -2.70 -2.55
N ALA A 242 -18.13 -2.69 -2.46
CA ALA A 242 -18.92 -3.80 -1.90
C ALA A 242 -18.76 -5.13 -2.67
N TRP A 243 -18.21 -5.10 -3.88
CA TRP A 243 -17.95 -6.26 -4.73
C TRP A 243 -16.54 -6.85 -4.56
N LEU A 244 -15.66 -6.17 -3.83
CA LEU A 244 -14.27 -6.56 -3.61
C LEU A 244 -14.20 -7.64 -2.52
N ASP A 245 -13.52 -8.73 -2.82
CA ASP A 245 -12.94 -9.62 -1.81
C ASP A 245 -11.46 -9.22 -1.66
N MET A 246 -11.14 -8.42 -0.64
CA MET A 246 -9.83 -7.77 -0.51
C MET A 246 -9.13 -8.20 0.77
N THR A 247 -7.91 -8.72 0.61
CA THR A 247 -6.90 -8.74 1.67
C THR A 247 -5.98 -7.54 1.50
N LEU A 248 -5.79 -6.77 2.58
CA LEU A 248 -4.97 -5.57 2.59
C LEU A 248 -3.87 -5.68 3.67
N ILE A 249 -2.61 -5.71 3.24
CA ILE A 249 -1.45 -5.79 4.11
C ILE A 249 -0.81 -4.41 4.28
N SER A 250 -0.42 -4.07 5.51
CA SER A 250 0.34 -2.86 5.80
C SER A 250 1.84 -3.16 5.71
N ASP A 251 2.49 -2.58 4.70
CA ASP A 251 3.96 -2.62 4.51
C ASP A 251 4.66 -1.42 5.15
N SER A 252 3.93 -0.64 5.93
CA SER A 252 4.48 0.52 6.63
C SER A 252 5.58 0.11 7.61
N PRO A 253 6.62 0.95 7.81
CA PRO A 253 7.59 0.75 8.90
C PRO A 253 6.95 0.77 10.30
N LEU A 254 5.69 1.21 10.44
CA LEU A 254 4.89 1.11 11.66
C LEU A 254 3.85 -0.01 11.62
N LEU A 255 4.17 -1.15 10.99
CA LEU A 255 3.46 -2.44 10.99
C LEU A 255 2.01 -2.41 11.54
N GLU A 256 1.77 -2.92 12.75
CA GLU A 256 0.43 -3.08 13.34
C GLU A 256 -0.22 -1.73 13.66
N HIS A 257 0.57 -0.71 13.99
CA HIS A 257 0.04 0.62 14.28
C HIS A 257 -0.63 1.23 13.03
N ASP A 258 0.02 1.15 11.89
CA ASP A 258 -0.53 1.66 10.64
C ASP A 258 -1.60 0.72 10.07
N ALA A 259 -1.53 -0.60 10.32
CA ALA A 259 -2.64 -1.50 10.02
C ALA A 259 -3.92 -1.12 10.79
N MET A 260 -3.79 -0.82 12.09
CA MET A 260 -4.91 -0.32 12.90
C MET A 260 -5.40 1.06 12.44
N TYR A 261 -4.50 1.92 11.97
CA TYR A 261 -4.89 3.19 11.33
C TYR A 261 -5.78 2.96 10.11
N MET A 262 -5.48 1.96 9.28
CA MET A 262 -6.31 1.61 8.13
C MET A 262 -7.72 1.15 8.58
N VAL A 263 -7.79 0.23 9.54
CA VAL A 263 -9.07 -0.26 10.10
C VAL A 263 -9.93 0.91 10.60
N GLN A 264 -9.36 1.80 11.41
CA GLN A 264 -10.06 2.97 11.94
C GLN A 264 -10.59 3.89 10.84
N ASN A 265 -9.86 4.05 9.74
CA ASN A 265 -10.33 4.88 8.63
C ASN A 265 -11.46 4.23 7.83
N ILE A 266 -11.43 2.91 7.65
CA ILE A 266 -12.54 2.14 7.06
C ILE A 266 -13.80 2.29 7.93
N GLU A 267 -13.67 2.15 9.25
CA GLU A 267 -14.80 2.33 10.18
C GLU A 267 -15.35 3.76 10.16
N ARG A 268 -14.47 4.76 10.12
CA ARG A 268 -14.87 6.17 10.00
C ARG A 268 -15.60 6.43 8.68
N ALA A 269 -15.10 5.90 7.56
CA ALA A 269 -15.77 6.00 6.26
C ALA A 269 -17.17 5.36 6.31
N ARG A 270 -17.31 4.18 6.94
CA ARG A 270 -18.59 3.52 7.18
C ARG A 270 -19.56 4.39 7.98
N HIS A 271 -19.10 4.99 9.08
CA HIS A 271 -19.94 5.88 9.90
C HIS A 271 -20.39 7.11 9.11
N ARG A 272 -19.47 7.75 8.35
CA ARG A 272 -19.81 8.88 7.47
C ARG A 272 -20.86 8.51 6.43
N GLN A 273 -20.75 7.32 5.82
CA GLN A 273 -21.72 6.84 4.83
C GLN A 273 -23.11 6.62 5.47
N LEU A 274 -23.17 6.02 6.66
CA LEU A 274 -24.42 5.81 7.38
C LEU A 274 -25.10 7.13 7.77
N GLU A 275 -24.32 8.10 8.27
CA GLU A 275 -24.83 9.44 8.55
C GLU A 275 -25.39 10.12 7.28
N ARG A 276 -24.68 10.00 6.15
CA ARG A 276 -25.13 10.56 4.87
C ARG A 276 -26.44 9.95 4.43
N LYS A 277 -26.55 8.61 4.43
CA LYS A 277 -27.78 7.87 4.10
C LYS A 277 -28.94 8.29 5.01
N ALA A 278 -28.72 8.36 6.33
CA ALA A 278 -29.76 8.78 7.27
C ALA A 278 -30.23 10.23 7.04
N ARG A 279 -29.32 11.15 6.69
CA ARG A 279 -29.68 12.53 6.35
C ARG A 279 -30.50 12.60 5.05
N GLU A 280 -30.12 11.84 4.04
CA GLU A 280 -30.84 11.74 2.76
C GLU A 280 -32.24 11.15 2.95
N ASP A 281 -32.37 10.07 3.72
CA ASP A 281 -33.67 9.43 3.98
C ASP A 281 -34.59 10.36 4.78
N ARG A 282 -34.07 11.07 5.78
CA ARG A 282 -34.83 12.10 6.50
C ARG A 282 -35.29 13.21 5.57
N ARG A 283 -34.44 13.64 4.64
CA ARG A 283 -34.79 14.67 3.65
C ARG A 283 -35.86 14.18 2.69
N LYS A 284 -35.75 12.94 2.18
CA LYS A 284 -36.76 12.30 1.32
C LYS A 284 -38.10 12.17 2.04
N ALA A 285 -38.11 11.75 3.30
CA ALA A 285 -39.32 11.63 4.11
C ALA A 285 -40.00 12.99 4.34
N LEU A 286 -39.24 14.05 4.64
CA LEU A 286 -39.78 15.41 4.79
C LEU A 286 -40.34 15.96 3.46
N ALA A 287 -39.68 15.70 2.34
CA ALA A 287 -40.16 16.12 1.02
C ALA A 287 -41.47 15.41 0.64
N ALA A 288 -41.57 14.10 0.92
CA ALA A 288 -42.79 13.32 0.73
C ALA A 288 -43.95 13.82 1.60
N GLN A 289 -43.68 14.22 2.86
CA GLN A 289 -44.68 14.84 3.74
C GLN A 289 -45.12 16.23 3.27
N ALA A 290 -44.26 16.95 2.55
CA ALA A 290 -44.54 18.30 2.05
C ALA A 290 -45.15 18.33 0.63
N ASN A 291 -45.43 17.18 -0.01
CA ASN A 291 -45.90 17.08 -1.40
C ASN A 291 -45.01 17.81 -2.43
N ILE A 292 -43.71 17.97 -2.13
CA ILE A 292 -42.76 18.58 -3.05
C ILE A 292 -42.38 17.53 -4.09
N SER A 293 -42.50 17.86 -5.38
CA SER A 293 -42.22 16.89 -6.44
C SER A 293 -40.73 16.52 -6.48
N PRO A 294 -40.35 15.32 -6.95
CA PRO A 294 -38.96 14.93 -7.14
C PRO A 294 -38.16 15.92 -8.02
N GLU A 295 -38.81 16.54 -9.00
CA GLU A 295 -38.21 17.53 -9.90
C GLU A 295 -37.91 18.86 -9.18
N GLU A 296 -38.81 19.34 -8.32
CA GLU A 296 -38.57 20.55 -7.50
C GLU A 296 -37.46 20.33 -6.46
N MET A 297 -37.32 19.10 -5.95
CA MET A 297 -36.23 18.71 -5.06
C MET A 297 -34.88 18.70 -5.79
N ALA A 298 -34.82 18.09 -6.98
CA ALA A 298 -33.61 18.06 -7.81
C ALA A 298 -33.20 19.47 -8.27
N ALA A 299 -34.17 20.34 -8.61
CA ALA A 299 -33.91 21.73 -8.97
C ALA A 299 -33.29 22.53 -7.80
N ARG A 300 -33.84 22.40 -6.58
CA ARG A 300 -33.25 23.03 -5.37
C ARG A 300 -31.87 22.47 -5.04
N GLU A 301 -31.66 21.18 -5.27
CA GLU A 301 -30.39 20.51 -5.01
C GLU A 301 -29.30 20.98 -5.97
N ALA A 302 -29.65 21.12 -7.26
CA ALA A 302 -28.79 21.73 -8.27
C ALA A 302 -28.46 23.20 -7.92
N GLU A 303 -29.43 23.96 -7.40
CA GLU A 303 -29.23 25.34 -6.95
C GLU A 303 -28.25 25.43 -5.75
N ILE A 304 -28.43 24.56 -4.76
CA ILE A 304 -27.57 24.48 -3.57
C ILE A 304 -26.17 23.98 -3.94
N ALA A 305 -26.06 22.99 -4.83
CA ALA A 305 -24.79 22.49 -5.34
C ALA A 305 -24.04 23.56 -6.14
N ALA A 306 -24.73 24.31 -7.00
CA ALA A 306 -24.17 25.43 -7.74
C ALA A 306 -23.72 26.57 -6.80
N ALA A 307 -24.47 26.85 -5.73
CA ALA A 307 -24.09 27.83 -4.72
C ALA A 307 -22.84 27.39 -3.94
N ARG A 308 -22.75 26.11 -3.53
CA ARG A 308 -21.56 25.55 -2.88
C ARG A 308 -20.34 25.53 -3.79
N ALA A 309 -20.52 25.22 -5.08
CA ALA A 309 -19.44 25.26 -6.07
C ALA A 309 -18.91 26.69 -6.28
N LYS A 310 -19.79 27.70 -6.29
CA LYS A 310 -19.38 29.12 -6.33
C LYS A 310 -18.61 29.54 -5.09
N ASP A 311 -19.06 29.13 -3.90
CA ASP A 311 -18.39 29.44 -2.63
C ASP A 311 -17.02 28.75 -2.49
N ALA A 312 -16.89 27.53 -3.02
CA ALA A 312 -15.62 26.81 -3.07
C ALA A 312 -14.63 27.48 -4.04
N LEU A 313 -15.09 27.90 -5.23
CA LEU A 313 -14.26 28.65 -6.19
C LEU A 313 -13.77 29.99 -5.61
N ALA A 314 -14.63 30.70 -4.87
CA ALA A 314 -14.29 31.98 -4.24
C ALA A 314 -13.22 31.85 -3.14
N LYS A 315 -13.16 30.70 -2.45
CA LYS A 315 -12.14 30.42 -1.42
C LYS A 315 -10.80 29.93 -1.99
N SER A 316 -10.76 29.55 -3.27
CA SER A 316 -9.54 29.08 -3.96
C SER A 316 -8.77 30.16 -4.73
N GLN A 317 -9.23 31.42 -4.74
CA GLN A 317 -8.49 32.51 -5.39
C GLN A 317 -7.42 33.11 -4.47
N PRO A 318 -6.16 33.30 -4.93
CA PRO A 318 -5.16 34.01 -4.16
C PRO A 318 -5.54 35.49 -3.97
N PRO A 319 -5.14 36.16 -2.87
CA PRO A 319 -5.42 37.57 -2.67
C PRO A 319 -4.81 38.42 -3.79
N GLU A 320 -5.59 39.36 -4.33
CA GLU A 320 -5.14 40.32 -5.35
C GLU A 320 -3.91 41.12 -4.87
N PRO A 321 -2.93 41.39 -5.76
CA PRO A 321 -1.76 42.16 -5.40
C PRO A 321 -2.14 43.62 -5.14
N ALA A 322 -1.83 44.11 -3.94
CA ALA A 322 -1.99 45.51 -3.55
C ALA A 322 -1.18 46.43 -4.49
N LYS A 323 -1.86 47.40 -5.11
CA LYS A 323 -1.26 48.47 -5.91
C LYS A 323 -0.29 49.29 -5.04
N LYS A 324 0.98 49.31 -5.42
CA LYS A 324 1.98 50.26 -4.91
C LYS A 324 1.68 51.65 -5.46
N GLU A 325 1.35 52.59 -4.60
CA GLU A 325 1.43 54.03 -4.91
C GLU A 325 2.88 54.49 -4.69
N GLU A 326 3.49 55.02 -5.74
CA GLU A 326 4.76 55.75 -5.70
C GLU A 326 4.56 57.14 -5.08
N LYS A 327 5.36 57.49 -4.06
CA LYS A 327 5.71 58.89 -3.76
C LYS A 327 7.17 59.06 -3.29
N VAL A 328 7.99 59.55 -4.22
CA VAL A 328 8.96 60.67 -4.14
C VAL A 328 10.06 60.68 -3.04
N GLU A 329 11.33 60.59 -3.47
CA GLU A 329 12.56 60.99 -2.75
C GLU A 329 12.65 62.54 -2.65
N GLU A 330 13.09 63.16 -1.54
CA GLU A 330 14.48 63.51 -1.15
C GLU A 330 14.40 64.53 0.04
N PRO A 331 15.48 65.01 0.71
CA PRO A 331 16.69 64.33 1.18
C PRO A 331 17.13 64.73 2.63
N LYS A 332 18.01 63.89 3.20
CA LYS A 332 19.04 64.07 4.26
C LYS A 332 19.09 65.35 5.13
N LYS A 333 19.24 65.15 6.46
CA LYS A 333 20.13 65.96 7.31
C LYS A 333 20.63 65.25 8.60
N LYS A 334 21.97 65.12 8.64
CA LYS A 334 22.94 65.26 9.76
C LYS A 334 22.86 64.37 11.02
N ALA A 335 23.88 63.51 11.15
CA ALA A 335 24.48 63.11 12.42
C ALA A 335 25.36 64.23 13.02
N PRO A 336 25.65 64.17 14.33
CA PRO A 336 27.07 64.02 14.70
C PRO A 336 27.37 63.07 15.89
N ALA A 337 28.45 62.30 15.68
CA ALA A 337 29.57 61.93 16.55
C ALA A 337 29.44 61.69 18.09
N LYS A 338 29.77 60.43 18.45
CA LYS A 338 30.73 59.92 19.48
C LYS A 338 30.86 60.60 20.85
N LYS A 339 30.68 59.79 21.90
CA LYS A 339 31.66 59.63 23.01
C LYS A 339 31.55 58.24 23.65
N ALA A 340 32.69 57.67 23.98
CA ALA A 340 32.90 56.35 24.59
C ALA A 340 32.93 56.44 26.11
N GLU A 341 32.54 55.37 26.82
CA GLU A 341 33.20 54.90 28.04
C GLU A 341 32.77 53.47 28.43
N LYS A 342 33.72 52.73 28.99
CA LYS A 342 33.71 51.29 29.37
C LYS A 342 33.05 51.01 30.73
N LYS A 343 32.56 49.78 30.92
CA LYS A 343 32.82 48.84 32.05
C LYS A 343 32.04 47.52 31.84
N GLU A 344 32.73 46.38 31.69
CA GLU A 344 32.96 45.31 32.71
C GLU A 344 31.67 44.60 33.14
N GLU A 345 31.42 43.36 32.66
CA GLU A 345 31.78 42.03 33.22
C GLU A 345 30.47 41.36 33.69
N THR A 346 30.04 40.19 33.18
CA THR A 346 30.41 38.85 33.70
C THR A 346 29.59 37.75 32.98
N ASN A 347 30.07 36.52 33.13
CA ASN A 347 29.48 35.19 32.85
C ASN A 347 29.77 34.50 31.51
N ASP A 348 30.95 33.86 31.46
CA ASP A 348 31.15 32.41 31.60
C ASP A 348 30.16 31.42 30.95
N ASP A 349 30.80 30.57 30.13
CA ASP A 349 30.66 29.14 29.97
C ASP A 349 29.32 28.52 29.52
N LEU A 350 29.34 28.05 28.27
CA LEU A 350 28.89 26.70 27.95
C LEU A 350 29.83 26.10 26.90
N PHE A 351 30.76 25.31 27.44
CA PHE A 351 31.76 24.49 26.76
C PHE A 351 31.22 23.66 25.59
N GLU A 352 31.98 23.73 24.50
CA GLU A 352 32.20 22.65 23.53
C GLU A 352 32.69 21.38 24.21
N ILE A 353 32.19 20.21 23.79
CA ILE A 353 32.97 18.97 23.65
C ILE A 353 32.53 18.30 22.34
N GLU A 354 33.45 18.25 21.38
CA GLU A 354 33.48 17.33 20.24
C GLU A 354 34.00 15.92 20.67
N GLU A 355 33.84 14.98 19.74
CA GLU A 355 34.40 13.61 19.65
C GLU A 355 33.58 12.50 20.33
N GLU A 356 33.46 11.29 19.79
CA GLU A 356 33.46 10.69 18.45
C GLU A 356 33.11 9.20 18.72
N ASP A 357 32.53 8.52 17.73
CA ASP A 357 32.43 7.07 17.57
C ASP A 357 31.70 6.19 18.61
N ASP A 358 30.65 5.52 18.14
CA ASP A 358 30.55 4.07 18.33
C ASP A 358 29.77 3.41 17.18
N ASP A 359 30.43 2.41 16.60
CA ASP A 359 30.02 1.51 15.53
C ASP A 359 28.64 0.89 15.73
N LEU A 360 27.80 0.85 14.68
CA LEU A 360 26.64 -0.02 14.62
C LEU A 360 26.41 -0.57 13.21
N PHE A 361 26.49 -1.91 13.16
CA PHE A 361 26.13 -2.83 12.08
C PHE A 361 24.64 -2.80 11.72
#